data_AF-A0A645HDI1-F1
#
_entry.id   AF-A0A645HDI1-F1
#
_cell.length_a   1.000
_cell.length_b   1.000
_cell.length_c   1.000
_cell.angle_alpha   90.00
_cell.angle_beta   90.00
_cell.angle_gamma   90.00
#
_symmetry.space_group_name_H-M   'P 1'
#
loop_
_entity.id
_entity.type
_entity.pdbx_description
1 polymer ?
#
loop_
_entity_poly.entity_id
_entity_poly.type
_entity_poly.pdbx_seq_one_letter_code
_entity_poly.pdbx_strand_id
1 'polypeptide(L)'
;MQQYNVEMVLDLHEGYAFNSENGNSVGEIILPGTDDKSTLVAIDAVEYINKNITEPKKKFSVLANPIAGSTAYYANTVLHIPSFTIETSSQQPLEDRVNFTLC
;
A
#
# COMPACT_ATOMS: atom_id res chain seq x y z
N MET A 1 -18.90 -2.83 0.37
CA MET A 1 -18.30 -3.91 -0.46
C MET A 1 -19.34 -4.94 -0.89
N GLN A 2 -20.04 -5.64 0.02
CA GLN A 2 -20.93 -6.77 -0.33
C GLN A 2 -22.16 -6.46 -1.23
N GLN A 3 -22.60 -5.20 -1.31
CA GLN A 3 -23.75 -4.79 -2.12
C GLN A 3 -23.40 -4.47 -3.59
N TYR A 4 -22.12 -4.44 -3.93
CA TYR A 4 -21.62 -4.01 -5.24
C TYR A 4 -20.65 -5.06 -5.81
N ASN A 5 -20.52 -5.09 -7.15
CA ASN A 5 -19.49 -5.87 -7.81
C ASN A 5 -18.16 -5.09 -7.80
N VAL A 6 -17.49 -5.10 -6.65
CA VAL A 6 -16.22 -4.38 -6.45
C VAL A 6 -15.08 -5.19 -7.07
N GLU A 7 -14.32 -4.58 -7.98
CA GLU A 7 -13.19 -5.25 -8.64
C GLU A 7 -11.86 -5.15 -7.88
N MET A 8 -11.73 -4.14 -7.03
CA MET A 8 -10.54 -3.90 -6.22
C MET A 8 -10.85 -3.00 -5.02
N VAL A 9 -10.09 -3.17 -3.93
CA VAL A 9 -10.11 -2.29 -2.75
C VAL A 9 -8.73 -1.71 -2.52
N LEU A 10 -8.66 -0.38 -2.42
CA LEU A 10 -7.46 0.33 -1.98
C LEU A 10 -7.74 0.91 -0.60
N ASP A 11 -6.85 0.64 0.35
CA ASP A 11 -6.93 1.12 1.73
C ASP A 11 -5.75 2.08 1.98
N LEU A 12 -6.02 3.35 2.26
CA LEU A 12 -4.99 4.41 2.30
C LEU A 12 -4.71 4.83 3.74
N HIS A 13 -3.44 4.77 4.14
CA HIS A 13 -2.98 5.06 5.50
C HIS A 13 -1.66 5.81 5.52
N GLU A 14 -1.25 6.21 6.72
CA GLU A 14 0.03 6.83 6.98
C GLU A 14 0.77 6.14 8.13
N GLY A 15 1.96 5.60 7.84
CA GLY A 15 2.92 5.13 8.82
C GLY A 15 3.67 6.30 9.49
N TYR A 16 4.00 6.16 10.78
CA TYR A 16 4.56 7.27 11.57
C TYR A 16 6.02 7.65 11.23
N ALA A 17 6.75 6.82 10.47
CA ALA A 17 8.13 7.05 10.01
C ALA A 17 8.42 6.29 8.71
N PHE A 18 9.55 6.57 8.05
CA PHE A 18 10.03 5.79 6.90
C PHE A 18 10.41 4.37 7.34
N ASN A 19 9.84 3.33 6.72
CA ASN A 19 10.20 1.94 7.03
C ASN A 19 11.70 1.67 6.84
N SER A 20 12.31 2.28 5.81
CA SER A 20 13.74 2.14 5.52
C SER A 20 14.67 2.64 6.64
N GLU A 21 14.19 3.57 7.48
CA GLU A 21 14.94 4.13 8.61
C GLU A 21 14.51 3.52 9.95
N ASN A 22 13.25 3.08 10.06
CA ASN A 22 12.70 2.42 11.24
C ASN A 22 11.80 1.25 10.83
N GLY A 23 12.31 0.03 10.95
CA GLY A 23 11.60 -1.21 10.60
C GLY A 23 10.34 -1.50 11.44
N ASN A 24 10.05 -0.73 12.49
CA ASN A 24 8.79 -0.81 13.24
C ASN A 24 7.69 0.10 12.66
N SER A 25 7.98 0.86 11.60
CA SER A 25 6.99 1.65 10.86
C SER A 25 6.68 1.01 9.52
N VAL A 26 5.52 1.30 8.95
CA VAL A 26 5.09 0.85 7.61
C VAL A 26 5.09 1.96 6.57
N GLY A 27 5.68 3.14 6.85
CA GLY A 27 5.72 4.23 5.87
C GLY A 27 6.55 3.88 4.63
N GLU A 28 6.03 4.25 3.46
CA GLU A 28 6.53 3.90 2.12
C GLU A 28 6.43 2.38 1.82
N ILE A 29 5.31 1.77 2.20
CA ILE A 29 5.03 0.35 1.96
C ILE A 29 3.69 0.18 1.24
N ILE A 30 3.64 -0.74 0.29
CA ILE A 30 2.39 -1.31 -0.22
C ILE A 30 2.25 -2.75 0.29
N LEU A 31 1.14 -3.03 0.98
CA LEU A 31 0.82 -4.35 1.53
C LEU A 31 -0.28 -5.01 0.70
N PRO A 32 0.04 -5.93 -0.21
CA PRO A 32 -0.97 -6.64 -1.00
C PRO A 32 -1.72 -7.68 -0.16
N GLY A 33 -2.93 -8.00 -0.63
CA GLY A 33 -3.63 -9.23 -0.26
C GLY A 33 -2.84 -10.49 -0.64
N THR A 34 -3.38 -11.64 -0.24
CA THR A 34 -2.74 -12.96 -0.43
C THR A 34 -2.80 -13.50 -1.86
N ASP A 35 -3.58 -12.90 -2.76
CA ASP A 35 -3.71 -13.37 -4.14
C ASP A 35 -2.69 -12.74 -5.10
N ASP A 36 -2.48 -13.42 -6.22
CA ASP A 36 -1.52 -13.00 -7.26
C ASP A 36 -1.88 -11.65 -7.89
N LYS A 37 -3.18 -11.36 -8.10
CA LYS A 37 -3.61 -10.11 -8.73
C LYS A 37 -3.28 -8.92 -7.84
N SER A 38 -3.54 -9.01 -6.52
CA SER A 38 -3.12 -7.98 -5.57
C SER A 38 -1.61 -7.75 -5.57
N THR A 39 -0.84 -8.85 -5.60
CA THR A 39 0.62 -8.78 -5.58
C THR A 39 1.19 -8.13 -6.84
N LEU A 40 0.71 -8.53 -8.02
CA LEU A 40 1.15 -7.95 -9.30
C LEU A 40 0.84 -6.46 -9.39
N VAL A 41 -0.37 -6.05 -9.00
CA VAL A 41 -0.76 -4.64 -9.02
C VAL A 41 0.06 -3.81 -8.01
N ALA A 42 0.36 -4.37 -6.83
CA ALA A 42 1.23 -3.69 -5.87
C ALA A 42 2.65 -3.49 -6.41
N ILE A 43 3.21 -4.49 -7.11
CA ILE A 43 4.53 -4.37 -7.76
C ILE A 43 4.51 -3.26 -8.82
N ASP A 44 3.51 -3.28 -9.71
CA ASP A 44 3.37 -2.26 -10.76
C ASP A 44 3.21 -0.84 -10.17
N ALA A 45 2.44 -0.71 -9.09
CA ALA A 45 2.26 0.56 -8.38
C ALA A 45 3.56 1.06 -7.76
N VAL A 46 4.31 0.19 -7.08
CA VAL A 46 5.63 0.55 -6.51
C VAL A 46 6.59 0.98 -7.61
N GLU A 47 6.64 0.27 -8.74
CA GLU A 47 7.47 0.65 -9.89
C GLU A 47 7.06 2.00 -10.47
N TYR A 48 5.77 2.27 -10.60
CA TYR A 48 5.25 3.54 -11.10
C TYR A 48 5.60 4.71 -10.19
N ILE A 49 5.30 4.61 -8.89
CA ILE A 49 5.56 5.66 -7.90
C ILE A 49 7.06 5.95 -7.82
N ASN A 50 7.88 4.91 -7.76
CA ASN A 50 9.33 5.06 -7.59
C ASN A 50 10.06 5.68 -8.79
N LYS A 51 9.42 5.84 -9.96
CA LYS A 51 10.02 6.52 -11.13
C LYS A 51 10.40 7.97 -10.81
N ASN A 52 9.64 8.64 -9.95
CA ASN A 52 9.81 10.05 -9.64
C ASN A 52 10.50 10.29 -8.29
N ILE A 53 10.90 9.22 -7.58
CA ILE A 53 11.51 9.31 -6.25
C ILE A 53 13.02 9.08 -6.34
N THR A 54 13.79 10.13 -6.05
CA THR A 54 15.26 10.10 -6.11
C THR A 54 15.90 9.68 -4.79
N GLU A 55 15.31 10.06 -3.66
CA GLU A 55 15.82 9.73 -2.33
C GLU A 55 15.51 8.27 -1.97
N PRO A 56 16.52 7.42 -1.72
CA PRO A 56 16.30 5.99 -1.46
C PRO A 56 15.37 5.69 -0.29
N LYS A 57 15.42 6.50 0.77
CA LYS A 57 14.58 6.33 1.97
C LYS A 57 13.09 6.61 1.76
N LYS A 58 12.76 7.29 0.65
CA LYS A 58 11.38 7.63 0.27
C LYS A 58 10.81 6.62 -0.73
N LYS A 59 11.61 5.66 -1.18
CA LYS A 59 11.14 4.68 -2.16
C LYS A 59 10.19 3.71 -1.50
N PHE A 60 9.09 3.46 -2.18
CA PHE A 60 8.15 2.44 -1.80
C PHE A 60 8.74 1.04 -1.97
N SER A 61 8.29 0.11 -1.14
CA SER A 61 8.53 -1.31 -1.35
C SER A 61 7.26 -2.13 -1.10
N VAL A 62 7.21 -3.32 -1.68
CA VAL A 62 6.12 -4.27 -1.43
C VAL A 62 6.49 -5.12 -0.21
N LEU A 63 5.60 -5.16 0.78
CA LEU A 63 5.72 -6.06 1.92
C LEU A 63 4.56 -7.06 1.90
N ALA A 64 4.86 -8.28 1.45
CA ALA A 64 3.90 -9.38 1.40
C ALA A 64 3.66 -9.97 2.80
N ASN A 65 3.02 -9.18 3.67
CA ASN A 65 2.61 -9.60 5.01
C ASN A 65 1.22 -9.02 5.32
N PRO A 66 0.14 -9.64 4.80
CA PRO A 66 -1.20 -9.12 4.97
C PRO A 66 -1.60 -9.15 6.46
N ILE A 67 -2.04 -8.00 6.97
CA ILE A 67 -2.33 -7.82 8.40
C ILE A 67 -3.73 -8.34 8.72
N ALA A 68 -3.81 -9.46 9.43
CA ALA A 68 -5.08 -10.05 9.84
C ALA A 68 -5.98 -9.04 10.56
N GLY A 69 -7.23 -8.92 10.12
CA GLY A 69 -8.22 -7.99 10.67
C GLY A 69 -8.22 -6.60 10.02
N SER A 70 -7.31 -6.29 9.09
CA SER A 70 -7.38 -5.05 8.30
C SER A 70 -8.50 -5.08 7.26
N THR A 71 -8.87 -3.91 6.74
CA THR A 71 -9.86 -3.77 5.67
C THR A 71 -9.43 -4.54 4.41
N ALA A 72 -8.18 -4.35 3.97
CA ALA A 72 -7.61 -5.07 2.83
C ALA A 72 -7.58 -6.59 3.09
N TYR A 73 -7.19 -7.02 4.29
CA TYR A 73 -7.21 -8.45 4.64
C TYR A 73 -8.62 -9.06 4.51
N TYR A 74 -9.64 -8.37 5.04
CA TYR A 74 -11.02 -8.85 4.96
C TYR A 74 -11.54 -8.86 3.52
N ALA A 75 -11.28 -7.79 2.76
CA ALA A 75 -11.64 -7.72 1.34
C ALA A 75 -11.06 -8.90 0.55
N ASN A 76 -9.79 -9.22 0.81
CA ASN A 76 -9.11 -10.30 0.10
C ASN A 76 -9.54 -11.70 0.53
N THR A 77 -9.49 -11.97 1.82
CA THR A 77 -9.61 -13.34 2.34
C THR A 77 -11.06 -13.79 2.50
N VAL A 78 -11.97 -12.85 2.80
CA VAL A 78 -13.39 -13.16 3.06
C VAL A 78 -14.27 -12.83 1.86
N LEU A 79 -14.00 -11.71 1.17
CA LEU A 79 -14.81 -11.29 0.02
C LEU A 79 -14.21 -11.69 -1.33
N HIS A 80 -12.98 -12.23 -1.35
CA HIS A 80 -12.26 -12.61 -2.57
C HIS A 80 -12.10 -11.45 -3.57
N ILE A 81 -12.00 -10.23 -3.05
CA ILE A 81 -11.76 -9.02 -3.84
C ILE A 81 -10.25 -8.70 -3.77
N PRO A 82 -9.57 -8.49 -4.92
CA PRO A 82 -8.20 -8.00 -4.93
C PRO A 82 -8.07 -6.71 -4.13
N SER A 83 -7.04 -6.60 -3.30
CA SER A 83 -6.89 -5.44 -2.43
C SER A 83 -5.46 -5.21 -1.98
N PHE A 84 -5.14 -3.96 -1.68
CA PHE A 84 -3.87 -3.62 -1.02
C PHE A 84 -4.01 -2.38 -0.15
N THR A 85 -3.14 -2.27 0.84
CA THR A 85 -2.97 -1.08 1.65
C THR A 85 -1.79 -0.28 1.13
N ILE A 86 -1.94 1.04 0.99
CA ILE A 86 -0.84 1.98 0.72
C ILE A 86 -0.57 2.75 2.00
N GLU A 87 0.66 2.69 2.47
CA GLU A 87 1.14 3.38 3.67
C GLU A 87 2.19 4.42 3.25
N THR A 88 1.84 5.70 3.27
CA THR A 88 2.83 6.78 3.12
C THR A 88 3.47 7.10 4.48
N SER A 89 4.64 7.72 4.53
CA SER A 89 5.18 8.21 5.79
C SER A 89 4.59 9.56 6.18
N SER A 90 4.17 9.73 7.44
CA SER A 90 3.78 11.04 8.00
C SER A 90 4.94 12.05 8.09
N GLN A 91 6.19 11.59 7.92
CA GLN A 91 7.38 12.44 7.79
C GLN A 91 7.55 13.02 6.38
N GLN A 92 6.78 12.52 5.42
CA GLN A 92 6.71 13.04 4.06
C GLN A 92 5.84 14.31 4.04
N PRO A 93 6.16 15.34 3.23
CA PRO A 93 5.29 16.48 3.01
C PRO A 93 3.85 16.04 2.67
N LEU A 94 2.84 16.79 3.14
CA LEU A 94 1.44 16.44 2.88
C LEU A 94 1.13 16.29 1.38
N GLU A 95 1.68 17.18 0.57
CA GLU A 95 1.51 17.15 -0.88
C GLU A 95 2.04 15.85 -1.49
N ASP A 96 3.22 15.41 -1.07
CA ASP A 96 3.82 14.15 -1.54
C ASP A 96 2.98 12.93 -1.13
N ARG A 97 2.49 12.88 0.12
CA ARG A 97 1.61 11.80 0.60
C ARG A 97 0.36 11.66 -0.27
N VAL A 98 -0.27 12.80 -0.58
CA VAL A 98 -1.44 12.86 -1.45
C VAL A 98 -1.07 12.45 -2.88
N ASN A 99 0.02 12.97 -3.44
CA ASN A 99 0.44 12.64 -4.80
C ASN A 99 0.75 11.15 -4.97
N PHE A 100 1.38 10.50 -4.00
CA PHE A 100 1.69 9.07 -4.08
C PHE A 100 0.44 8.17 -3.98
N THR A 101 -0.64 8.65 -3.35
CA THR A 101 -1.90 7.91 -3.22
C THR A 101 -2.91 8.17 -4.35
N LEU A 102 -2.67 9.20 -5.18
CA LEU A 102 -3.57 9.62 -6.28
C LEU A 102 -3.14 9.16 -7.68
N CYS A 103 -2.13 8.30 -7.79
CA CYS A 103 -1.53 7.84 -9.06
C CYS A 103 -2.50 7.67 -10.23
#